data_AF-A0A9E2B2C1-F1
#
_entry.id   AF-A0A9E2B2C1-F1
#
_cell.length_a   1.000
_cell.length_b   1.000
_cell.length_c   1.000
_cell.angle_alpha   90.00
_cell.angle_beta   90.00
_cell.angle_gamma   90.00
#
_symmetry.space_group_name_H-M   'P 1'
#
loop_
_entity.id
_entity.type
_entity.pdbx_description
1 polymer ?
#
loop_
_entity_poly.entity_id
_entity_poly.type
_entity_poly.pdbx_seq_one_letter_code
_entity_poly.pdbx_strand_id
1 'polypeptide(L)'
;MTKEELYASMDYVNHSREKRKAMASLMIANPKLFRPLMEIVFEINNPISCKASWVLEYSVKNNLTYILPHIGFFCDNISRVELDAAVRPMAKICEMLIKAYFLKNENETQAVLTARHLE
;
A
#
# COMPACT_ATOMS: atom_id res chain seq x y z
N MET A 1 9.63 5.45 -14.70
CA MET A 1 8.22 5.66 -14.38
C MET A 1 8.10 6.82 -13.41
N THR A 2 7.51 7.92 -13.86
CA THR A 2 7.14 9.06 -13.00
C THR A 2 5.83 8.78 -12.27
N LYS A 3 5.41 9.69 -11.38
CA LYS A 3 4.12 9.59 -10.68
C LYS A 3 2.95 9.69 -11.66
N GLU A 4 3.04 10.55 -12.67
CA GLU A 4 2.02 10.76 -13.70
C GLU A 4 1.87 9.52 -14.58
N GLU A 5 2.99 8.92 -14.98
CA GLU A 5 2.98 7.65 -15.74
C GLU A 5 2.37 6.51 -14.89
N LEU A 6 2.69 6.46 -13.60
CA LEU A 6 2.08 5.51 -12.67
C LEU A 6 0.58 5.74 -12.53
N TYR A 7 0.16 6.98 -12.39
CA TYR A 7 -1.25 7.37 -12.30
C TYR A 7 -2.02 6.91 -13.55
N ALA A 8 -1.50 7.22 -14.74
CA ALA A 8 -2.10 6.77 -16.01
C ALA A 8 -2.16 5.23 -16.10
N SER A 9 -1.14 4.54 -15.61
CA SER A 9 -1.10 3.07 -15.60
C SER A 9 -2.17 2.43 -14.70
N MET A 10 -2.72 3.18 -13.74
CA MET A 10 -3.82 2.67 -12.90
C MET A 10 -5.07 2.39 -13.71
N ASP A 11 -5.27 3.02 -14.88
CA ASP A 11 -6.48 2.74 -15.66
C ASP A 11 -6.53 1.29 -16.19
N TYR A 12 -5.35 0.71 -16.45
CA TYR A 12 -5.19 -0.71 -16.80
C TYR A 12 -5.65 -1.68 -15.70
N VAL A 13 -5.63 -1.25 -14.45
CA VAL A 13 -6.01 -2.07 -13.30
C VAL A 13 -7.53 -2.19 -13.24
N ASN A 14 -8.01 -3.42 -13.10
CA ASN A 14 -9.43 -3.70 -12.89
C ASN A 14 -9.59 -4.71 -11.75
N HIS A 15 -10.82 -5.21 -11.57
CA HIS A 15 -11.16 -6.17 -10.52
C HIS A 15 -10.53 -7.56 -10.75
N SER A 16 -9.88 -7.83 -11.88
CA SER A 16 -9.21 -9.12 -12.09
C SER A 16 -7.95 -9.26 -11.23
N ARG A 17 -7.70 -10.47 -10.72
CA ARG A 17 -6.49 -10.78 -9.93
C ARG A 17 -5.23 -10.69 -10.78
N GLU A 18 -5.33 -11.03 -12.07
CA GLU A 18 -4.21 -11.02 -13.01
C GLU A 18 -3.64 -9.62 -13.20
N LYS A 19 -4.49 -8.62 -13.46
CA LYS A 19 -4.06 -7.22 -13.64
C LYS A 19 -3.46 -6.65 -12.36
N ARG A 20 -4.06 -6.96 -11.20
CA ARG A 20 -3.51 -6.58 -9.89
C ARG A 20 -2.15 -7.21 -9.63
N LYS A 21 -1.97 -8.49 -9.99
CA LYS A 21 -0.69 -9.18 -9.89
C LYS A 21 0.36 -8.56 -10.81
N ALA A 22 0.01 -8.26 -12.07
CA ALA A 22 0.94 -7.65 -13.03
C ALA A 22 1.45 -6.28 -12.52
N MET A 23 0.54 -5.44 -12.02
CA MET A 23 0.91 -4.14 -11.48
C MET A 23 1.74 -4.26 -10.19
N ALA A 24 1.39 -5.20 -9.31
CA ALA A 24 2.20 -5.48 -8.12
C ALA A 24 3.60 -5.95 -8.49
N SER A 25 3.77 -6.83 -9.48
CA SER A 25 5.09 -7.23 -9.98
C SER A 25 5.92 -6.04 -10.44
N LEU A 26 5.30 -5.05 -11.08
CA LEU A 26 5.97 -3.81 -11.49
C LEU A 26 6.44 -2.99 -10.27
N MET A 27 5.61 -2.91 -9.21
CA MET A 27 5.97 -2.24 -7.95
C MET A 27 7.13 -2.94 -7.24
N ILE A 28 7.10 -4.27 -7.20
CA ILE A 28 8.15 -5.12 -6.60
C ILE A 28 9.48 -4.93 -7.34
N ALA A 29 9.45 -4.87 -8.68
CA ALA A 29 10.63 -4.62 -9.50
C ALA A 29 11.17 -3.19 -9.35
N ASN A 30 10.37 -2.25 -8.84
CA ASN A 30 10.73 -0.84 -8.71
C ASN A 30 10.27 -0.26 -7.36
N PRO A 31 10.92 -0.60 -6.23
CA PRO A 31 10.48 -0.18 -4.89
C PRO A 31 10.32 1.34 -4.72
N LYS A 32 11.08 2.14 -5.49
CA LYS A 32 10.95 3.61 -5.53
C LYS A 32 9.55 4.12 -5.90
N LEU A 33 8.70 3.28 -6.48
CA LEU A 33 7.34 3.61 -6.87
C LEU A 33 6.33 3.46 -5.73
N PHE A 34 6.69 2.85 -4.61
CA PHE A 34 5.77 2.69 -3.48
C PHE A 34 5.34 4.04 -2.90
N ARG A 35 6.26 4.99 -2.72
CA ARG A 35 5.91 6.34 -2.25
C ARG A 35 4.95 7.06 -3.21
N PRO A 36 5.24 7.17 -4.52
CA PRO A 36 4.27 7.69 -5.48
C PRO A 36 2.93 6.95 -5.51
N LEU A 37 2.93 5.62 -5.37
CA LEU A 37 1.70 4.83 -5.31
C LEU A 37 0.86 5.21 -4.09
N MET A 38 1.47 5.34 -2.90
CA MET A 38 0.76 5.80 -1.70
C MET A 38 0.22 7.22 -1.87
N GLU A 39 0.97 8.12 -2.50
CA GLU A 39 0.47 9.47 -2.80
C GLU A 39 -0.80 9.42 -3.66
N ILE A 40 -0.85 8.55 -4.68
CA ILE A 40 -2.04 8.36 -5.51
C ILE A 40 -3.20 7.76 -4.70
N VAL A 41 -2.92 6.83 -3.77
CA VAL A 41 -3.95 6.27 -2.87
C VAL A 41 -4.57 7.37 -2.00
N PHE A 42 -3.76 8.31 -1.51
CA PHE A 42 -4.20 9.38 -0.60
C PHE A 42 -4.66 10.66 -1.33
N GLU A 43 -4.55 10.70 -2.65
CA GLU A 43 -5.24 11.69 -3.48
C GLU A 43 -6.71 11.28 -3.58
N ILE A 44 -7.61 12.14 -3.09
CA ILE A 44 -9.06 11.90 -3.02
C ILE A 44 -9.67 12.03 -4.42
N ASN A 45 -9.29 11.13 -5.32
CA ASN A 45 -9.76 11.09 -6.71
C ASN A 45 -10.35 9.71 -7.02
N ASN A 46 -11.69 9.67 -7.01
CA ASN A 46 -12.47 8.50 -7.41
C ASN A 46 -12.51 8.45 -8.95
N PRO A 47 -11.99 7.41 -9.64
CA PRO A 47 -11.83 5.99 -9.23
C PRO A 47 -10.38 5.46 -9.14
N ILE A 48 -9.38 6.30 -9.39
CA ILE A 48 -7.98 5.86 -9.53
C ILE A 48 -7.35 5.52 -8.17
N SER A 49 -7.67 6.27 -7.12
CA SER A 49 -7.19 5.98 -5.77
C SER A 49 -7.63 4.60 -5.27
N CYS A 50 -8.87 4.19 -5.61
CA CYS A 50 -9.37 2.85 -5.35
C CYS A 50 -8.55 1.77 -6.04
N LYS A 51 -8.25 1.94 -7.34
CA LYS A 51 -7.42 0.98 -8.09
C LYS A 51 -6.01 0.90 -7.51
N ALA A 52 -5.41 2.05 -7.19
CA ALA A 52 -4.09 2.15 -6.55
C ALA A 52 -4.07 1.43 -5.19
N SER A 53 -5.14 1.54 -4.40
CA SER A 53 -5.25 0.90 -3.09
C SER A 53 -5.19 -0.64 -3.19
N TRP A 54 -5.80 -1.22 -4.23
CA TRP A 54 -5.75 -2.66 -4.48
C TRP A 54 -4.35 -3.12 -4.87
N VAL A 55 -3.63 -2.32 -5.67
CA VAL A 55 -2.24 -2.60 -6.05
C VAL A 55 -1.34 -2.53 -4.83
N LEU A 56 -1.54 -1.53 -3.97
CA LEU A 56 -0.77 -1.38 -2.74
C LEU A 56 -0.98 -2.56 -1.79
N GLU A 57 -2.24 -2.93 -1.50
CA GLU A 57 -2.56 -4.11 -0.68
C GLU A 57 -1.93 -5.37 -1.26
N TYR A 58 -2.08 -5.60 -2.57
CA TYR A 58 -1.55 -6.80 -3.21
C TYR A 58 -0.02 -6.81 -3.14
N SER A 59 0.65 -5.69 -3.36
CA SER A 59 2.11 -5.59 -3.28
C SER A 59 2.63 -5.87 -1.87
N VAL A 60 2.01 -5.25 -0.86
CA VAL A 60 2.34 -5.47 0.56
C VAL A 60 2.08 -6.92 0.99
N LYS A 61 1.01 -7.53 0.48
CA LYS A 61 0.72 -8.96 0.74
C LYS A 61 1.79 -9.90 0.19
N ASN A 62 2.46 -9.53 -0.91
CA ASN A 62 3.56 -10.33 -1.46
C ASN A 62 4.84 -10.15 -0.63
N ASN A 63 5.11 -8.93 -0.17
CA ASN A 63 6.19 -8.67 0.78
C ASN A 63 5.91 -7.41 1.61
N LEU A 64 5.77 -7.61 2.91
CA LEU A 64 5.46 -6.55 3.88
C LEU A 64 6.60 -5.53 4.00
N THR A 65 7.85 -5.91 3.70
CA THR A 65 9.01 -5.03 3.92
C THR A 65 8.99 -3.78 3.03
N TYR A 66 8.24 -3.80 1.92
CA TYR A 66 8.16 -2.64 1.02
C TYR A 66 7.42 -1.43 1.60
N ILE A 67 6.48 -1.64 2.54
CA ILE A 67 5.79 -0.52 3.18
C ILE A 67 6.57 0.05 4.36
N LEU A 68 7.50 -0.71 4.95
CA LEU A 68 8.22 -0.34 6.16
C LEU A 68 8.99 0.99 6.04
N PRO A 69 9.75 1.27 4.96
CA PRO A 69 10.43 2.57 4.77
C PRO A 69 9.48 3.77 4.65
N HIS A 70 8.18 3.51 4.45
CA HIS A 70 7.15 4.52 4.23
C HIS A 70 6.08 4.50 5.32
N ILE A 71 6.28 3.77 6.42
CA ILE A 71 5.25 3.53 7.43
C ILE A 71 4.75 4.83 8.07
N GLY A 72 5.63 5.79 8.33
CA GLY A 72 5.23 7.10 8.87
C GLY A 72 4.31 7.85 7.90
N PHE A 73 4.66 7.88 6.61
CA PHE A 73 3.81 8.51 5.60
C PHE A 73 2.46 7.81 5.46
N PHE A 74 2.44 6.48 5.55
CA PHE A 74 1.21 5.69 5.52
C PHE A 74 0.30 6.03 6.70
N CYS A 75 0.80 5.94 7.94
CA CYS A 75 0.04 6.24 9.15
C CYS A 75 -0.48 7.69 9.17
N ASP A 76 0.35 8.66 8.77
CA ASP A 76 -0.02 10.08 8.76
C ASP A 76 -1.13 10.41 7.74
N ASN A 77 -1.38 9.56 6.74
CA ASN A 77 -2.33 9.84 5.65
C ASN A 77 -3.50 8.86 5.55
N ILE A 78 -3.47 7.71 6.21
CA ILE A 78 -4.50 6.67 6.09
C ILE A 78 -5.90 7.17 6.46
N SER A 79 -6.00 8.14 7.39
CA SER A 79 -7.26 8.77 7.81
C SER A 79 -7.97 9.54 6.71
N ARG A 80 -7.28 9.86 5.61
CA ARG A 80 -7.84 10.58 4.44
C ARG A 80 -8.62 9.66 3.49
N VAL A 81 -8.53 8.34 3.70
CA VAL A 81 -9.17 7.34 2.82
C VAL A 81 -10.62 7.16 3.25
N GLU A 82 -11.55 7.73 2.49
CA GLU A 82 -12.98 7.69 2.80
C GLU A 82 -13.77 6.71 1.93
N LEU A 83 -13.25 6.35 0.75
CA LEU A 83 -13.95 5.47 -0.18
C LEU A 83 -13.91 4.02 0.31
N ASP A 84 -15.07 3.39 0.53
CA ASP A 84 -15.18 2.00 0.99
C ASP A 84 -14.31 1.01 0.21
N ALA A 85 -14.24 1.20 -1.12
CA ALA A 85 -13.44 0.37 -2.01
C ALA A 85 -11.92 0.45 -1.75
N ALA A 86 -11.45 1.54 -1.13
CA ALA A 86 -10.07 1.77 -0.71
C ALA A 86 -9.86 1.52 0.80
N VAL A 87 -10.87 1.77 1.64
CA VAL A 87 -10.83 1.51 3.09
C VAL A 87 -10.52 0.05 3.39
N ARG A 88 -11.18 -0.90 2.72
CA ARG A 88 -10.95 -2.34 2.93
C ARG A 88 -9.49 -2.76 2.65
N PRO A 89 -8.88 -2.40 1.50
CA PRO A 89 -7.45 -2.62 1.25
C PRO A 89 -6.54 -2.03 2.34
N MET A 90 -6.83 -0.81 2.80
CA MET A 90 -6.04 -0.14 3.84
C MET A 90 -6.13 -0.87 5.19
N ALA A 91 -7.33 -1.29 5.58
CA ALA A 91 -7.54 -2.10 6.78
C ALA A 91 -6.77 -3.43 6.72
N LYS A 92 -6.69 -4.05 5.53
CA LYS A 92 -5.95 -5.30 5.34
C LYS A 92 -4.44 -5.11 5.51
N ILE A 93 -3.91 -3.98 5.06
CA ILE A 93 -2.51 -3.61 5.29
C ILE A 93 -2.25 -3.45 6.80
N CYS A 94 -3.13 -2.74 7.51
CA CYS A 94 -3.02 -2.59 8.97
C CYS A 94 -3.04 -3.96 9.67
N GLU A 95 -3.95 -4.85 9.29
CA GLU A 95 -4.00 -6.21 9.84
C GLU A 95 -2.69 -6.97 9.62
N MET A 96 -2.07 -6.87 8.44
CA MET A 96 -0.79 -7.53 8.15
C MET A 96 0.36 -6.96 9.00
N LEU A 97 0.42 -5.63 9.14
CA LEU A 97 1.43 -4.93 9.95
C LEU A 97 1.32 -5.34 11.42
N ILE A 98 0.12 -5.30 11.99
CA ILE A 98 -0.12 -5.65 13.40
C ILE A 98 0.15 -7.14 13.64
N LYS A 99 -0.28 -8.02 12.74
CA LYS A 99 0.05 -9.45 12.84
C LYS A 99 1.55 -9.68 12.86
N ALA A 100 2.31 -9.03 11.97
CA ALA A 100 3.75 -9.17 11.92
C ALA A 100 4.44 -8.57 13.15
N TYR A 101 3.95 -7.45 13.67
CA TYR A 101 4.47 -6.82 14.89
C TYR A 101 4.30 -7.72 16.13
N PHE A 102 3.18 -8.43 16.27
CA PHE A 102 2.92 -9.31 17.42
C PHE A 102 3.36 -10.78 17.20
N LEU A 103 4.15 -11.08 16.16
CA LEU A 103 4.76 -12.40 16.02
C LEU A 103 5.78 -12.67 17.13
N LYS A 104 5.88 -13.93 17.54
CA LYS A 104 6.84 -14.37 18.56
C LYS A 104 8.30 -14.23 18.12
N ASN A 105 8.55 -14.34 16.82
CA ASN A 105 9.89 -14.29 16.27
C ASN A 105 10.21 -12.86 15.82
N GLU A 106 11.44 -12.43 16.09
CA GLU A 106 11.97 -11.16 15.63
C GLU A 106 11.85 -11.00 14.11
N ASN A 107 11.36 -9.85 13.66
CA ASN A 107 11.23 -9.53 12.25
C ASN A 107 11.38 -8.03 11.98
N GLU A 108 11.58 -7.66 10.72
CA GLU A 108 11.80 -6.28 10.29
C GLU A 108 10.67 -5.32 10.71
N THR A 109 9.42 -5.81 10.79
CA THR A 109 8.28 -4.98 11.21
C THR A 109 8.45 -4.52 12.65
N GLN A 110 8.92 -5.38 13.54
CA GLN A 110 9.17 -5.04 14.96
C GLN A 110 10.33 -4.04 15.11
N ALA A 111 11.31 -4.07 14.22
CA ALA A 111 12.43 -3.13 14.22
C ALA A 111 12.03 -1.74 13.71
N VAL A 112 11.00 -1.65 12.85
CA VAL A 112 10.59 -0.39 12.19
C VAL A 112 9.39 0.28 12.87
N LEU A 113 8.42 -0.50 13.36
CA LEU A 113 7.27 0.07 14.05
C LEU A 113 7.68 0.58 15.43
N THR A 114 7.10 1.72 15.80
CA THR A 114 7.34 2.38 17.10
C THR A 114 6.00 2.55 17.80
N ALA A 115 6.00 2.92 19.08
CA ALA A 115 4.76 3.18 19.82
C ALA A 115 3.81 4.16 19.09
N ARG A 116 4.37 5.21 18.46
CA ARG A 116 3.60 6.17 17.66
C ARG A 116 2.82 5.50 16.51
N HIS A 117 3.32 4.43 15.92
CA HIS A 117 2.65 3.74 14.81
C HIS A 117 1.54 2.78 15.28
N LEU A 118 1.38 2.59 16.59
CA LEU A 118 0.41 1.67 17.20
C LEU A 118 -0.76 2.40 17.87
N GLU A 119 -0.70 3.74 17.94
CA GLU A 119 -1.74 4.64 18.46
C GLU A 119 -2.73 5.03 17.35
#